data_AF-A0AAQ3M574-F1
#
_entry.id   AF-A0AAQ3M574-F1
#
_cell.length_a   1.000
_cell.length_b   1.000
_cell.length_c   1.000
_cell.angle_alpha   90.00
_cell.angle_beta   90.00
_cell.angle_gamma   90.00
#
_symmetry.space_group_name_H-M   'P 1'
#
loop_
_entity.id
_entity.type
_entity.pdbx_description
1 polymer ?
#
loop_
_entity_poly.entity_id
_entity_poly.type
_entity_poly.pdbx_seq_one_letter_code
_entity_poly.pdbx_strand_id
1 'polypeptide(L)'
;MKGSAVVLGLKSFADKLHAQLPLSQRESSRLLAALTGSFRRHLDEVHPVKAHEDDKLKKTAASGLVANKHALLSSATLADRHLSDVLTNPLFNRQPGPRKSTKAERDLAQAKEDLENDPGKDPIALLEEYHQDERATVAIATLCLQAFDTSLKGLQTAKLRHKAFETVQPARRTLLWLFGQRIHETAEFANDSGQFKQLLTYLAMEEGLEEQLWALLKADVALSNVVFKKPNLSDEQKLAIQYSWKGSILSSMIRYKWLSPEYETLDDAIDLLLEAHKLQQNAPPNSHLRMFSMQRPVFSIYLAINNFAVGKGLLDMEKYDHCMDMVQFWSMNGPIDSFVDRCYKATLSLCHPIHPRSDPSLQLWRQAVPPKDPSSPPSTTSGPARFWYDIIKWPVGHEQRKRWHSSLMWLVYVLRKDGQQKDADWALSVAERVAPNLKPRHESYLKLIDTCIKRRQPGAKSDSRSPQTSPVVKTKVRHSTVESETRDTRNSGESVDAIRIIPWSMDLPR
;
A
#
# COMPACT_ATOMS: atom_id res chain seq x y z
N MET A 1 -22.73 4.43 -34.08
CA MET A 1 -22.11 5.75 -33.84
C MET A 1 -21.59 5.79 -32.40
N LYS A 2 -20.27 5.90 -32.22
CA LYS A 2 -19.61 5.85 -30.91
C LYS A 2 -19.54 7.28 -30.33
N GLY A 3 -20.34 7.55 -29.30
CA GLY A 3 -20.31 8.80 -28.55
C GLY A 3 -19.12 8.84 -27.59
N SER A 4 -18.29 9.89 -27.70
CA SER A 4 -17.08 10.12 -26.92
C SER A 4 -17.38 10.33 -25.43
N ALA A 5 -16.73 9.55 -24.56
CA ALA A 5 -16.83 9.62 -23.10
C ALA A 5 -16.35 10.96 -22.51
N VAL A 6 -15.70 11.82 -23.30
CA VAL A 6 -15.19 13.13 -22.86
C VAL A 6 -16.32 14.14 -22.63
N VAL A 7 -17.44 14.03 -23.35
CA VAL A 7 -18.56 14.99 -23.24
C VAL A 7 -19.37 14.81 -21.96
N LEU A 8 -19.41 13.60 -21.40
CA LEU A 8 -20.09 13.32 -20.13
C LEU A 8 -19.29 13.85 -18.92
N GLY A 9 -17.97 13.93 -19.02
CA GLY A 9 -17.10 14.49 -17.98
C GLY A 9 -17.30 16.00 -17.78
N LEU A 10 -17.43 16.76 -18.87
CA LEU A 10 -17.64 18.21 -18.82
C LEU A 10 -19.01 18.60 -18.22
N LYS A 11 -20.08 17.85 -18.52
CA LYS A 11 -21.40 18.09 -17.91
C LYS A 11 -21.37 17.89 -16.39
N SER A 12 -20.70 16.84 -15.91
CA SER A 12 -20.57 16.59 -14.46
C SER A 12 -19.73 17.64 -13.72
N PHE A 13 -18.83 18.34 -14.43
CA PHE A 13 -18.06 19.47 -13.90
C PHE A 13 -18.88 20.75 -13.88
N ALA A 14 -19.69 21.02 -14.92
CA ALA A 14 -20.60 22.15 -14.96
C ALA A 14 -21.70 22.04 -13.87
N ASP A 15 -22.25 20.85 -13.65
CA ASP A 15 -23.27 20.63 -12.62
C ASP A 15 -22.73 20.78 -11.19
N LYS A 16 -21.40 20.63 -10.98
CA LYS A 16 -20.73 20.87 -9.69
C LYS A 16 -20.23 22.31 -9.52
N LEU A 17 -20.04 23.05 -10.61
CA LEU A 17 -19.75 24.49 -10.61
C LEU A 17 -21.02 25.35 -10.46
N HIS A 18 -22.20 24.76 -10.63
CA HIS A 18 -23.48 25.44 -10.47
C HIS A 18 -24.34 24.83 -9.34
N ALA A 19 -23.83 24.87 -8.11
CA ALA A 19 -24.73 25.37 -7.08
C ALA A 19 -24.98 26.83 -7.47
N GLN A 20 -26.16 27.14 -8.00
CA GLN A 20 -26.56 28.50 -8.38
C GLN A 20 -26.43 29.41 -7.15
N LEU A 21 -25.26 29.99 -6.96
CA LEU A 21 -25.11 31.17 -6.13
C LEU A 21 -25.91 32.25 -6.85
N PRO A 22 -26.91 32.87 -6.19
CA PRO A 22 -27.47 34.11 -6.70
C PRO A 22 -26.35 35.14 -6.55
N LEU A 23 -25.44 35.21 -7.54
CA LEU A 23 -24.57 36.35 -7.74
C LEU A 23 -25.50 37.55 -7.75
N SER A 24 -25.40 38.39 -6.73
CA SER A 24 -26.21 39.60 -6.68
C SER A 24 -25.97 40.37 -7.99
N GLN A 25 -26.97 41.06 -8.50
CA GLN A 25 -26.87 41.80 -9.77
C GLN A 25 -25.64 42.75 -9.80
N ARG A 26 -25.17 43.15 -8.61
CA ARG A 26 -23.97 43.96 -8.39
C ARG A 26 -22.66 43.20 -8.60
N GLU A 27 -22.61 41.93 -8.22
CA GLU A 27 -21.43 41.07 -8.44
C GLU A 27 -21.32 40.63 -9.90
N SER A 28 -22.45 40.30 -10.54
CA SER A 28 -22.45 39.99 -11.97
C SER A 28 -22.05 41.21 -12.81
N SER A 29 -22.51 42.41 -12.47
CA SER A 29 -22.07 43.65 -13.13
C SER A 29 -20.58 43.93 -12.89
N ARG A 30 -20.06 43.63 -11.69
CA ARG A 30 -18.64 43.85 -11.37
C ARG A 30 -17.73 42.87 -12.10
N LEU A 31 -18.16 41.61 -12.25
CA LEU A 31 -17.46 40.61 -13.02
C LEU A 31 -17.48 40.94 -14.52
N LEU A 32 -18.64 41.35 -15.06
CA LEU A 32 -18.74 41.79 -16.45
C LEU A 32 -17.88 43.02 -16.74
N ALA A 33 -17.88 44.00 -15.84
CA ALA A 33 -17.03 45.20 -15.96
C ALA A 33 -15.53 44.85 -15.90
N ALA A 34 -15.15 43.90 -15.04
CA ALA A 34 -13.76 43.43 -14.95
C ALA A 34 -13.33 42.70 -16.23
N LEU A 35 -14.16 41.80 -16.76
CA LEU A 35 -13.88 41.07 -18.00
C LEU A 35 -13.81 42.00 -19.21
N THR A 36 -14.79 42.87 -19.37
CA THR A 36 -14.84 43.81 -20.50
C THR A 36 -13.75 44.88 -20.42
N GLY A 37 -13.41 45.34 -19.20
CA GLY A 37 -12.31 46.27 -18.97
C GLY A 37 -10.93 45.67 -19.28
N SER A 38 -10.72 44.41 -18.92
CA SER A 38 -9.51 43.65 -19.26
C SER A 38 -9.36 43.49 -20.78
N PHE A 39 -10.44 43.10 -21.48
CA PHE A 39 -10.42 42.98 -22.94
C PHE A 39 -10.16 44.30 -23.65
N ARG A 40 -10.79 45.40 -23.20
CA ARG A 40 -10.55 46.73 -23.79
C ARG A 40 -9.11 47.18 -23.60
N ARG A 41 -8.55 47.07 -22.39
CA ARG A 41 -7.15 47.41 -22.15
C ARG A 41 -6.20 46.64 -23.04
N HIS A 42 -6.45 45.33 -23.22
CA HIS A 42 -5.59 44.51 -24.06
C HIS A 42 -5.76 44.83 -25.56
N LEU A 43 -6.99 45.15 -25.99
CA LEU A 43 -7.22 45.64 -27.36
C LEU A 43 -6.57 47.00 -27.61
N ASP A 44 -6.61 47.92 -26.63
CA ASP A 44 -5.97 49.23 -26.73
C ASP A 44 -4.42 49.11 -26.74
N GLU A 45 -3.88 48.11 -26.05
CA GLU A 45 -2.45 47.80 -26.03
C GLU A 45 -1.96 47.18 -27.35
N VAL A 46 -2.77 46.29 -27.96
CA VAL A 46 -2.45 45.64 -29.24
C VAL A 46 -2.75 46.53 -30.45
N HIS A 47 -3.75 47.40 -30.34
CA HIS A 47 -4.16 48.36 -31.37
C HIS A 47 -4.11 49.79 -30.80
N PRO A 48 -2.90 50.35 -30.55
CA PRO A 48 -2.79 51.74 -30.18
C PRO A 48 -3.43 52.57 -31.29
N VAL A 49 -4.54 53.22 -30.97
CA VAL A 49 -5.24 54.11 -31.89
C VAL A 49 -4.23 55.17 -32.30
N LYS A 50 -3.72 55.07 -33.53
CA LYS A 50 -2.91 56.10 -34.15
C LYS A 50 -3.79 57.33 -34.29
N ALA A 51 -3.79 58.17 -33.27
CA ALA A 51 -4.23 59.55 -33.39
C ALA A 51 -3.27 60.22 -34.36
N HIS A 52 -3.67 60.21 -35.63
CA HIS A 52 -3.33 61.27 -36.57
C HIS A 52 -3.79 62.58 -35.93
N GLU A 53 -2.85 63.50 -35.70
CA GLU A 53 -2.87 64.87 -36.24
C GLU A 53 -1.50 65.51 -35.93
N ASP A 54 -0.72 65.65 -37.00
CA ASP A 54 -0.14 66.90 -37.46
C ASP A 54 0.69 67.78 -36.50
N ASP A 55 1.99 67.75 -36.78
CA ASP A 55 2.75 68.88 -37.32
C ASP A 55 3.95 69.37 -36.48
N LYS A 56 5.05 69.52 -37.21
CA LYS A 56 6.25 70.34 -36.97
C LYS A 56 7.28 69.94 -35.91
N LEU A 57 8.38 69.44 -36.49
CA LEU A 57 9.74 70.03 -36.45
C LEU A 57 10.73 69.54 -35.38
N LYS A 58 11.84 69.04 -35.96
CA LYS A 58 13.26 69.11 -35.53
C LYS A 58 13.81 68.00 -34.63
N LYS A 59 14.58 67.13 -35.31
CA LYS A 59 16.00 66.77 -35.03
C LYS A 59 16.39 66.70 -33.54
N THR A 60 16.77 65.51 -33.07
CA THR A 60 18.17 65.06 -33.02
C THR A 60 18.32 63.68 -32.36
N ALA A 61 19.20 62.88 -32.97
CA ALA A 61 20.12 61.94 -32.35
C ALA A 61 19.59 60.82 -31.41
N ALA A 62 19.61 59.62 -31.99
CA ALA A 62 20.36 58.45 -31.49
C ALA A 62 20.15 58.00 -30.03
N SER A 63 19.36 56.95 -29.86
CA SER A 63 19.72 55.86 -28.93
C SER A 63 18.95 54.57 -29.24
N GLY A 64 19.70 53.50 -29.51
CA GLY A 64 19.36 52.13 -29.10
C GLY A 64 18.12 51.45 -29.68
N LEU A 65 18.13 51.10 -30.96
CA LEU A 65 17.29 50.03 -31.52
C LEU A 65 17.74 48.66 -30.95
N VAL A 66 17.22 48.27 -29.80
CA VAL A 66 17.12 46.83 -29.45
C VAL A 66 15.85 46.32 -30.11
N ALA A 67 16.04 45.69 -31.27
CA ALA A 67 15.00 45.00 -32.01
C ALA A 67 14.36 43.92 -31.14
N ASN A 68 13.12 44.17 -30.71
CA ASN A 68 12.24 43.18 -30.09
C ASN A 68 12.01 42.01 -31.06
N LYS A 69 12.72 40.90 -30.86
CA LYS A 69 12.55 39.63 -31.60
C LYS A 69 11.24 38.87 -31.23
N HIS A 70 10.23 39.55 -30.69
CA HIS A 70 8.96 38.93 -30.27
C HIS A 70 7.80 39.15 -31.24
N ALA A 71 8.00 39.86 -32.36
CA ALA A 71 6.90 40.30 -33.23
C ALA A 71 6.39 39.27 -34.27
N LEU A 72 6.73 37.98 -34.16
CA LEU A 72 6.17 36.92 -35.04
C LEU A 72 5.85 35.63 -34.27
N LEU A 73 5.40 35.74 -33.02
CA LEU A 73 4.73 34.61 -32.37
C LEU A 73 3.35 34.45 -33.01
N SER A 74 3.15 33.34 -33.73
CA SER A 74 1.88 32.96 -34.34
C SER A 74 0.72 33.13 -33.36
N SER A 75 -0.44 33.56 -33.84
CA SER A 75 -1.64 33.76 -33.00
C SER A 75 -1.96 32.54 -32.11
N ALA A 76 -1.59 31.34 -32.57
CA ALA A 76 -1.70 30.11 -31.78
C ALA A 76 -0.82 30.10 -30.52
N THR A 77 0.44 30.53 -30.58
CA THR A 77 1.33 30.51 -29.41
C THR A 77 0.99 31.62 -28.42
N LEU A 78 0.43 32.73 -28.90
CA LEU A 78 -0.09 33.81 -28.07
C LEU A 78 -1.40 33.38 -27.39
N ALA A 79 -2.26 32.65 -28.08
CA ALA A 79 -3.45 32.04 -27.50
C ALA A 79 -3.12 30.97 -26.46
N ASP A 80 -2.13 30.09 -26.72
CA ASP A 80 -1.66 29.10 -25.75
C ASP A 80 -1.04 29.75 -24.52
N ARG A 81 -0.24 30.81 -24.69
CA ARG A 81 0.32 31.56 -23.58
C ARG A 81 -0.77 32.26 -22.77
N HIS A 82 -1.74 32.88 -23.44
CA HIS A 82 -2.89 33.50 -22.77
C HIS A 82 -3.75 32.46 -22.03
N LEU A 83 -4.00 31.29 -22.63
CA LEU A 83 -4.70 30.18 -21.96
C LEU A 83 -3.90 29.69 -20.76
N SER A 84 -2.58 29.57 -20.88
CA SER A 84 -1.71 29.21 -19.77
C SER A 84 -1.74 30.25 -18.65
N ASP A 85 -1.72 31.55 -18.98
CA ASP A 85 -1.79 32.64 -18.01
C ASP A 85 -3.18 32.73 -17.35
N VAL A 86 -4.27 32.49 -18.07
CA VAL A 86 -5.63 32.44 -17.51
C VAL A 86 -5.81 31.21 -16.61
N LEU A 87 -5.30 30.05 -17.01
CA LEU A 87 -5.38 28.81 -16.22
C LEU A 87 -4.44 28.83 -15.00
N THR A 88 -3.31 29.52 -15.10
CA THR A 88 -2.37 29.71 -13.96
C THR A 88 -2.71 30.93 -13.10
N ASN A 89 -3.67 31.77 -13.53
CA ASN A 89 -4.07 32.94 -12.77
C ASN A 89 -4.59 32.51 -11.38
N PRO A 90 -3.99 33.01 -10.29
CA PRO A 90 -4.33 32.61 -8.92
C PRO A 90 -5.79 32.92 -8.53
N LEU A 91 -6.52 33.71 -9.34
CA LEU A 91 -7.95 33.94 -9.16
C LEU A 91 -8.82 32.75 -9.59
N PHE A 92 -8.40 31.99 -10.62
CA PHE A 92 -9.10 30.78 -11.09
C PHE A 92 -8.54 29.51 -10.44
N ASN A 93 -7.26 29.52 -10.06
CA ASN A 93 -6.66 28.56 -9.14
C ASN A 93 -6.94 28.91 -7.67
N ARG A 94 -8.14 29.44 -7.38
CA ARG A 94 -8.72 29.33 -6.04
C ARG A 94 -8.96 27.85 -5.77
N GLN A 95 -7.89 27.15 -5.36
CA GLN A 95 -8.06 26.13 -4.35
C GLN A 95 -8.97 26.75 -3.28
N PRO A 96 -10.04 26.04 -2.85
CA PRO A 96 -10.90 26.53 -1.79
C PRO A 96 -9.99 27.07 -0.69
N GLY A 97 -10.11 28.38 -0.40
CA GLY A 97 -9.04 29.20 0.17
C GLY A 97 -8.34 28.54 1.36
N PRO A 98 -7.07 28.90 1.62
CA PRO A 98 -6.22 28.20 2.58
C PRO A 98 -7.01 28.01 3.87
N ARG A 99 -7.48 26.77 4.11
CA ARG A 99 -7.89 26.36 5.43
C ARG A 99 -6.69 26.73 6.29
N LYS A 100 -6.90 27.58 7.30
CA LYS A 100 -5.84 28.02 8.21
C LYS A 100 -5.06 26.76 8.58
N SER A 101 -3.85 26.61 8.03
CA SER A 101 -3.08 25.39 8.22
C SER A 101 -2.93 25.22 9.72
N THR A 102 -3.32 24.05 10.21
CA THR A 102 -3.25 23.78 11.63
C THR A 102 -1.78 23.88 12.08
N LYS A 103 -1.52 24.21 13.34
CA LYS A 103 -0.15 24.30 13.86
C LYS A 103 0.63 23.01 13.53
N ALA A 104 -0.01 21.85 13.73
CA ALA A 104 0.54 20.54 13.40
C ALA A 104 0.92 20.36 11.91
N GLU A 105 0.14 20.91 10.97
CA GLU A 105 0.49 20.86 9.55
C GLU A 105 1.73 21.70 9.22
N ARG A 106 1.90 22.85 9.88
CA ARG A 106 3.10 23.68 9.72
C ARG A 106 4.32 23.00 10.31
N ASP A 107 4.19 22.43 11.51
CA ASP A 107 5.27 21.69 12.16
C ASP A 107 5.69 20.46 11.33
N LEU A 108 4.73 19.78 10.69
CA LEU A 108 5.02 18.69 9.76
C LEU A 108 5.74 19.16 8.49
N ALA A 109 5.32 20.29 7.93
CA ALA A 109 5.98 20.87 6.75
C ALA A 109 7.42 21.30 7.07
N GLN A 110 7.63 21.90 8.24
CA GLN A 110 8.96 22.27 8.73
C GLN A 110 9.83 21.03 8.93
N ALA A 111 9.33 20.00 9.61
CA ALA A 111 10.09 18.76 9.83
C ALA A 111 10.50 18.10 8.50
N LYS A 112 9.65 18.19 7.49
CA LYS A 112 9.96 17.70 6.15
C LYS A 112 11.08 18.51 5.49
N GLU A 113 11.02 19.84 5.59
CA GLU A 113 12.06 20.73 5.07
C GLU A 113 13.39 20.52 5.79
N ASP A 114 13.38 20.36 7.11
CA ASP A 114 14.59 20.09 7.91
C ASP A 114 15.28 18.78 7.48
N LEU A 115 14.49 17.74 7.17
CA LEU A 115 15.02 16.46 6.66
C LEU A 115 15.55 16.55 5.23
N GLU A 116 14.96 17.40 4.38
CA GLU A 116 15.42 17.61 3.00
C GLU A 116 16.70 18.46 2.95
N ASN A 117 16.84 19.43 3.86
CA ASN A 117 17.98 20.33 3.93
C ASN A 117 19.25 19.67 4.49
N ASP A 118 19.13 18.70 5.39
CA ASP A 118 20.28 17.98 5.95
C ASP A 118 20.07 16.44 5.89
N PRO A 119 20.35 15.80 4.75
CA PRO A 119 20.20 14.35 4.60
C PRO A 119 21.21 13.54 5.42
N GLY A 120 22.24 14.18 6.00
CA GLY A 120 23.23 13.55 6.86
C GLY A 120 22.84 13.50 8.34
N LYS A 121 21.88 14.33 8.76
CA LYS A 121 21.38 14.36 10.13
C LYS A 121 20.60 13.09 10.45
N ASP A 122 20.77 12.58 11.66
CA ASP A 122 19.99 11.46 12.15
C ASP A 122 18.48 11.86 12.22
N PRO A 123 17.61 11.22 11.42
CA PRO A 123 16.19 11.58 11.37
C PRO A 123 15.48 11.34 12.71
N ILE A 124 16.00 10.46 13.57
CA ILE A 124 15.41 10.17 14.87
C ILE A 124 15.83 11.19 15.92
N ALA A 125 17.05 11.74 15.80
CA ALA A 125 17.47 12.89 16.60
C ALA A 125 16.57 14.11 16.33
N LEU A 126 16.10 14.28 15.09
CA LEU A 126 15.11 15.31 14.77
C LEU A 126 13.78 15.07 15.51
N LEU A 127 13.29 13.82 15.58
CA LEU A 127 12.09 13.52 16.37
C LEU A 127 12.26 13.89 17.84
N GLU A 128 13.43 13.65 18.41
CA GLU A 128 13.75 14.01 19.80
C GLU A 128 13.83 15.53 20.01
N GLU A 129 14.38 16.27 19.06
CA GLU A 129 14.38 17.75 19.06
C GLU A 129 12.94 18.28 19.04
N TYR A 130 12.11 17.78 18.12
CA TYR A 130 10.68 18.13 18.09
C TYR A 130 9.94 17.68 19.35
N HIS A 131 10.40 16.62 20.02
CA HIS A 131 9.85 16.18 21.29
C HIS A 131 10.21 17.16 22.41
N GLN A 132 11.44 17.63 22.49
CA GLN A 132 11.88 18.65 23.45
C GLN A 132 11.08 19.95 23.30
N ASP A 133 10.70 20.28 22.07
CA ASP A 133 9.86 21.45 21.75
C ASP A 133 8.35 21.21 21.96
N GLU A 134 7.92 20.03 22.42
CA GLU A 134 6.51 19.63 22.54
C GLU A 134 5.73 19.70 21.20
N ARG A 135 6.43 19.58 20.07
CA ARG A 135 5.87 19.59 18.70
C ARG A 135 5.85 18.22 18.04
N ALA A 136 6.37 17.19 18.70
CA ALA A 136 6.41 15.84 18.14
C ALA A 136 5.00 15.25 17.99
N THR A 137 4.68 14.80 16.79
CA THR A 137 3.42 14.13 16.45
C THR A 137 3.69 12.77 15.82
N VAL A 138 2.68 11.89 15.80
CA VAL A 138 2.79 10.57 15.13
C VAL A 138 3.13 10.72 13.64
N ALA A 139 2.65 11.78 12.99
CA ALA A 139 2.95 12.05 11.60
C ALA A 139 4.42 12.45 11.38
N ILE A 140 4.99 13.29 12.26
CA ILE A 140 6.43 13.62 12.24
C ILE A 140 7.27 12.37 12.50
N ALA A 141 6.92 11.56 13.50
CA ALA A 141 7.61 10.30 13.76
C ALA A 141 7.55 9.37 12.54
N THR A 142 6.42 9.30 11.85
CA THR A 142 6.28 8.53 10.60
C THR A 142 7.23 9.03 9.52
N LEU A 143 7.35 10.34 9.33
CA LEU A 143 8.31 10.92 8.38
C LEU A 143 9.75 10.58 8.74
N CYS A 144 10.13 10.69 10.01
CA CYS A 144 11.47 10.33 10.48
C CYS A 144 11.78 8.84 10.23
N LEU A 145 10.84 7.94 10.53
CA LEU A 145 11.00 6.50 10.26
C LEU A 145 11.07 6.20 8.76
N GLN A 146 10.30 6.90 7.92
CA GLN A 146 10.37 6.75 6.46
C GLN A 146 11.70 7.24 5.88
N ALA A 147 12.21 8.37 6.38
CA ALA A 147 13.51 8.90 5.98
C ALA A 147 14.62 7.90 6.34
N PHE A 148 14.55 7.32 7.55
CA PHE A 148 15.47 6.27 7.96
C PHE A 148 15.37 5.02 7.07
N ASP A 149 14.16 4.49 6.83
CA ASP A 149 13.95 3.34 5.93
C ASP A 149 14.47 3.60 4.51
N THR A 150 14.33 4.83 4.02
CA THR A 150 14.87 5.24 2.72
C THR A 150 16.40 5.26 2.71
N SER A 151 17.03 5.71 3.80
CA SER A 151 18.49 5.65 3.95
C SER A 151 19.02 4.19 3.94
N LEU A 152 18.26 3.26 4.54
CA LEU A 152 18.62 1.84 4.57
C LEU A 152 18.58 1.17 3.20
N LYS A 153 17.64 1.59 2.32
CA LYS A 153 17.54 1.06 0.95
C LYS A 153 18.77 1.38 0.11
N GLY A 154 19.49 2.46 0.41
CA GLY A 154 20.76 2.79 -0.22
C GLY A 154 21.92 1.88 0.20
N LEU A 155 21.81 1.20 1.35
CA LEU A 155 22.85 0.32 1.87
C LEU A 155 22.70 -1.09 1.27
N GLN A 156 23.70 -1.51 0.51
CA GLN A 156 23.71 -2.82 -0.17
C GLN A 156 24.03 -3.99 0.79
N THR A 157 24.79 -3.76 1.85
CA THR A 157 25.32 -4.83 2.70
C THR A 157 24.54 -4.96 4.01
N ALA A 158 24.11 -6.18 4.36
CA ALA A 158 23.45 -6.47 5.64
C ALA A 158 24.25 -5.98 6.85
N LYS A 159 25.59 -6.10 6.82
CA LYS A 159 26.50 -5.58 7.86
C LYS A 159 26.39 -4.07 8.06
N LEU A 160 26.23 -3.31 6.97
CA LEU A 160 26.09 -1.84 7.06
C LEU A 160 24.74 -1.45 7.64
N ARG A 161 23.69 -2.20 7.27
CA ARG A 161 22.35 -2.01 7.87
C ARG A 161 22.38 -2.29 9.36
N HIS A 162 22.96 -3.43 9.78
CA HIS A 162 23.10 -3.76 11.20
C HIS A 162 23.85 -2.65 11.97
N LYS A 163 24.96 -2.16 11.43
CA LYS A 163 25.69 -1.03 12.03
C LYS A 163 24.84 0.24 12.13
N ALA A 164 24.01 0.53 11.12
CA ALA A 164 23.09 1.67 11.17
C ALA A 164 22.03 1.50 12.27
N PHE A 165 21.46 0.30 12.43
CA PHE A 165 20.54 -0.02 13.52
C PHE A 165 21.20 0.10 14.90
N GLU A 166 22.42 -0.42 15.07
CA GLU A 166 23.17 -0.31 16.33
C GLU A 166 23.46 1.14 16.71
N THR A 167 23.75 1.99 15.71
CA THR A 167 24.14 3.39 15.93
C THR A 167 22.93 4.27 16.20
N VAL A 168 21.87 4.15 15.39
CA VAL A 168 20.73 5.08 15.44
C VAL A 168 19.64 4.59 16.41
N GLN A 169 19.43 3.27 16.51
CA GLN A 169 18.38 2.63 17.30
C GLN A 169 17.00 3.27 17.10
N PRO A 170 16.54 3.42 15.84
CA PRO A 170 15.32 4.15 15.52
C PRO A 170 14.07 3.62 16.23
N ALA A 171 13.89 2.31 16.32
CA ALA A 171 12.70 1.74 16.93
C ALA A 171 12.73 1.90 18.44
N ARG A 172 13.86 1.61 19.09
CA ARG A 172 14.03 1.82 20.53
C ARG A 172 13.72 3.24 20.95
N ARG A 173 14.31 4.24 20.28
CA ARG A 173 14.12 5.66 20.61
C ARG A 173 12.69 6.11 20.34
N THR A 174 12.10 5.67 19.24
CA THR A 174 10.70 5.96 18.93
C THR A 174 9.74 5.31 19.93
N LEU A 175 10.02 4.09 20.40
CA LEU A 175 9.24 3.43 21.46
C LEU A 175 9.38 4.18 22.80
N LEU A 176 10.60 4.59 23.17
CA LEU A 176 10.82 5.39 24.38
C LEU A 176 10.02 6.70 24.35
N TRP A 177 10.01 7.39 23.20
CA TRP A 177 9.17 8.56 22.99
C TRP A 177 7.67 8.22 23.11
N LEU A 178 7.22 7.17 22.43
CA LEU A 178 5.82 6.72 22.43
C LEU A 178 5.30 6.39 23.83
N PHE A 179 6.13 5.72 24.65
CA PHE A 179 5.80 5.37 26.03
C PHE A 179 5.95 6.57 26.97
N GLY A 180 7.03 7.34 26.85
CA GLY A 180 7.29 8.50 27.71
C GLY A 180 6.22 9.58 27.61
N GLN A 181 5.70 9.82 26.41
CA GLN A 181 4.63 10.79 26.16
C GLN A 181 3.22 10.19 26.25
N ARG A 182 3.11 8.88 26.53
CA ARG A 182 1.84 8.14 26.49
C ARG A 182 1.07 8.35 25.18
N ILE A 183 1.78 8.55 24.07
CA ILE A 183 1.16 8.78 22.76
C ILE A 183 0.40 7.54 22.29
N HIS A 184 0.82 6.35 22.74
CA HIS A 184 0.04 5.13 22.53
C HIS A 184 -1.39 5.21 23.09
N GLU A 185 -1.65 6.10 24.08
CA GLU A 185 -2.97 6.42 24.65
C GLU A 185 -3.78 7.46 23.86
N THR A 186 -3.20 8.03 22.81
CA THR A 186 -3.90 9.04 22.01
C THR A 186 -4.73 8.43 20.89
N ALA A 187 -5.85 9.09 20.56
CA ALA A 187 -6.66 8.72 19.42
C ALA A 187 -5.90 8.86 18.09
N GLU A 188 -4.87 9.69 18.03
CA GLU A 188 -4.00 9.84 16.85
C GLU A 188 -3.27 8.52 16.55
N PHE A 189 -2.64 7.93 17.56
CA PHE A 189 -1.98 6.64 17.41
C PHE A 189 -2.98 5.56 17.00
N ALA A 190 -4.14 5.48 17.66
CA ALA A 190 -5.16 4.47 17.34
C ALA A 190 -5.67 4.58 15.89
N ASN A 191 -6.02 5.80 15.46
CA ASN A 191 -6.65 6.08 14.17
C ASN A 191 -5.67 6.14 12.99
N ASP A 192 -4.36 6.23 13.26
CA ASP A 192 -3.32 6.25 12.22
C ASP A 192 -3.55 5.16 11.16
N SER A 193 -3.26 5.51 9.90
CA SER A 193 -3.46 4.69 8.70
C SER A 193 -2.82 3.31 8.80
N GLY A 194 -1.87 3.13 9.73
CA GLY A 194 -1.18 1.88 10.00
C GLY A 194 0.24 1.92 9.45
N GLN A 195 0.60 2.95 8.68
CA GLN A 195 1.94 3.09 8.14
C GLN A 195 2.98 3.32 9.25
N PHE A 196 2.67 4.18 10.23
CA PHE A 196 3.53 4.38 11.40
C PHE A 196 3.78 3.05 12.12
N LYS A 197 2.69 2.33 12.42
CA LYS A 197 2.71 1.05 13.14
C LYS A 197 3.49 -0.01 12.37
N GLN A 198 3.31 -0.08 11.05
CA GLN A 198 4.03 -1.02 10.19
C GLN A 198 5.54 -0.75 10.21
N LEU A 199 5.95 0.50 10.01
CA LEU A 199 7.37 0.89 10.04
C LEU A 199 7.99 0.68 11.41
N LEU A 200 7.32 1.14 12.47
CA LEU A 200 7.78 0.97 13.84
C LEU A 200 7.94 -0.51 14.19
N THR A 201 6.95 -1.34 13.83
CA THR A 201 7.01 -2.78 14.08
C THR A 201 8.16 -3.41 13.30
N TYR A 202 8.31 -3.11 12.02
CA TYR A 202 9.40 -3.65 11.20
C TYR A 202 10.77 -3.33 11.80
N LEU A 203 11.01 -2.05 12.14
CA LEU A 203 12.29 -1.62 12.70
C LEU A 203 12.51 -2.21 14.11
N ALA A 204 11.46 -2.34 14.91
CA ALA A 204 11.55 -2.96 16.24
C ALA A 204 11.91 -4.44 16.15
N MET A 205 11.37 -5.17 15.17
CA MET A 205 11.72 -6.58 14.95
C MET A 205 13.19 -6.74 14.49
N GLU A 206 13.67 -5.86 13.60
CA GLU A 206 15.11 -5.83 13.20
C GLU A 206 16.04 -5.53 14.39
N GLU A 207 15.61 -4.69 15.34
CA GLU A 207 16.37 -4.40 16.57
C GLU A 207 16.23 -5.47 17.66
N GLY A 208 15.44 -6.52 17.43
CA GLY A 208 15.19 -7.56 18.44
C GLY A 208 14.31 -7.11 19.62
N LEU A 209 13.46 -6.08 19.42
CA LEU A 209 12.58 -5.51 20.43
C LEU A 209 11.17 -6.15 20.43
N GLU A 210 11.11 -7.46 20.18
CA GLU A 210 9.86 -8.21 20.09
C GLU A 210 9.07 -8.19 21.40
N GLU A 211 9.77 -8.30 22.54
CA GLU A 211 9.17 -8.25 23.88
C GLU A 211 8.48 -6.90 24.17
N GLN A 212 9.07 -5.80 23.68
CA GLN A 212 8.50 -4.47 23.86
C GLN A 212 7.24 -4.28 23.01
N LEU A 213 7.18 -4.90 21.82
CA LEU A 213 5.96 -4.94 21.01
C LEU A 213 4.88 -5.76 21.70
N TRP A 214 5.21 -6.89 22.32
CA TRP A 214 4.27 -7.67 23.12
C TRP A 214 3.80 -6.90 24.36
N ALA A 215 4.68 -6.17 25.03
CA ALA A 215 4.31 -5.27 26.13
C ALA A 215 3.34 -4.18 25.65
N LEU A 216 3.59 -3.59 24.47
CA LEU A 216 2.70 -2.61 23.84
C LEU A 216 1.33 -3.24 23.51
N LEU A 217 1.30 -4.48 23.02
CA LEU A 217 0.05 -5.21 22.77
C LEU A 217 -0.71 -5.54 24.06
N LYS A 218 0.00 -5.79 25.17
CA LYS A 218 -0.59 -6.07 26.48
C LYS A 218 -1.13 -4.82 27.18
N ALA A 219 -0.54 -3.65 26.91
CA ALA A 219 -0.97 -2.38 27.48
C ALA A 219 -2.48 -2.14 27.24
N ASP A 220 -3.18 -1.77 28.31
CA ASP A 220 -4.56 -1.29 28.21
C ASP A 220 -4.57 0.19 27.92
N VAL A 221 -5.25 0.52 26.84
CA VAL A 221 -5.28 1.84 26.28
C VAL A 221 -6.74 2.20 26.13
N ALA A 222 -7.31 2.70 27.22
CA ALA A 222 -8.66 3.23 27.24
C ALA A 222 -8.69 4.55 26.46
N LEU A 223 -8.97 4.47 25.16
CA LEU A 223 -9.06 5.62 24.28
C LEU A 223 -10.42 6.29 24.51
N SER A 224 -10.48 7.20 25.49
CA SER A 224 -11.71 7.88 25.88
C SER A 224 -12.33 8.74 24.77
N ASN A 225 -11.59 9.02 23.69
CA ASN A 225 -11.93 10.07 22.72
C ASN A 225 -11.97 9.60 21.25
N VAL A 226 -12.14 8.30 20.95
CA VAL A 226 -12.28 7.87 19.55
C VAL A 226 -13.61 8.35 18.98
N VAL A 227 -13.57 9.35 18.11
CA VAL A 227 -14.76 9.83 17.38
C VAL A 227 -15.10 8.82 16.28
N PHE A 228 -16.12 8.00 16.50
CA PHE A 228 -16.61 7.06 15.50
C PHE A 228 -17.40 7.81 14.42
N LYS A 229 -17.01 7.62 13.15
CA LYS A 229 -17.73 8.21 12.00
C LYS A 229 -19.16 7.67 11.83
N LYS A 230 -19.45 6.50 12.40
CA LYS A 230 -20.77 5.85 12.36
C LYS A 230 -21.37 5.86 13.76
N PRO A 231 -22.46 6.60 14.02
CA PRO A 231 -23.04 6.71 15.36
C PRO A 231 -23.72 5.40 15.84
N ASN A 232 -24.14 4.53 14.92
CA ASN A 232 -24.97 3.35 15.23
C ASN A 232 -24.17 2.05 15.39
N LEU A 233 -22.91 2.12 15.83
CA LEU A 233 -22.12 0.92 16.11
C LEU A 233 -22.49 0.36 17.49
N SER A 234 -22.56 -0.97 17.60
CA SER A 234 -22.61 -1.64 18.90
C SER A 234 -21.35 -1.33 19.71
N ASP A 235 -21.43 -1.43 21.04
CA ASP A 235 -20.29 -1.13 21.90
C ASP A 235 -19.13 -2.11 21.66
N GLU A 236 -19.42 -3.37 21.33
CA GLU A 236 -18.41 -4.35 20.89
C GLU A 236 -17.70 -3.90 19.60
N GLN A 237 -18.44 -3.39 18.62
CA GLN A 237 -17.84 -2.88 17.38
C GLN A 237 -16.98 -1.63 17.63
N LYS A 238 -17.42 -0.75 18.53
CA LYS A 238 -16.63 0.43 18.94
C LYS A 238 -15.31 0.00 19.57
N LEU A 239 -15.34 -0.96 20.49
CA LEU A 239 -14.15 -1.55 21.12
C LEU A 239 -13.25 -2.26 20.09
N ALA A 240 -13.82 -3.03 19.17
CA ALA A 240 -13.06 -3.71 18.11
C ALA A 240 -12.31 -2.72 17.21
N ILE A 241 -12.96 -1.60 16.85
CA ILE A 241 -12.33 -0.53 16.08
C ILE A 241 -11.25 0.16 16.92
N GLN A 242 -11.55 0.46 18.18
CA GLN A 242 -10.64 1.08 19.13
C GLN A 242 -9.34 0.29 19.28
N TYR A 243 -9.42 -1.04 19.35
CA TYR A 243 -8.25 -1.92 19.49
C TYR A 243 -7.73 -2.50 18.16
N SER A 244 -8.24 -2.04 17.01
CA SER A 244 -7.81 -2.53 15.69
C SER A 244 -6.32 -2.29 15.39
N TRP A 245 -5.70 -1.31 16.05
CA TRP A 245 -4.27 -1.04 15.92
C TRP A 245 -3.40 -2.20 16.41
N LYS A 246 -3.86 -2.97 17.43
CA LYS A 246 -3.15 -4.15 17.94
C LYS A 246 -3.04 -5.23 16.88
N GLY A 247 -4.14 -5.51 16.18
CA GLY A 247 -4.15 -6.39 15.01
C GLY A 247 -3.23 -5.87 13.89
N SER A 248 -3.09 -4.56 13.74
CA SER A 248 -2.14 -3.98 12.76
C SER A 248 -0.68 -4.22 13.13
N ILE A 249 -0.32 -4.09 14.40
CA ILE A 249 1.05 -4.38 14.88
C ILE A 249 1.35 -5.86 14.72
N LEU A 250 0.48 -6.73 15.23
CA LEU A 250 0.65 -8.18 15.12
C LEU A 250 0.72 -8.65 13.65
N SER A 251 -0.10 -8.07 12.78
CA SER A 251 -0.02 -8.31 11.33
C SER A 251 1.33 -7.91 10.74
N SER A 252 1.97 -6.85 11.25
CA SER A 252 3.30 -6.42 10.82
C SER A 252 4.40 -7.34 11.36
N MET A 253 4.29 -7.81 12.61
CA MET A 253 5.21 -8.79 13.20
C MET A 253 5.19 -10.10 12.40
N ILE A 254 4.00 -10.61 12.08
CA ILE A 254 3.81 -11.78 11.22
C ILE A 254 4.45 -11.55 9.86
N ARG A 255 4.20 -10.39 9.23
CA ARG A 255 4.79 -10.03 7.94
C ARG A 255 6.30 -10.01 7.98
N TYR A 256 6.87 -9.47 9.05
CA TYR A 256 8.31 -9.44 9.25
C TYR A 256 8.90 -10.85 9.26
N LYS A 257 8.38 -11.74 10.14
CA LYS A 257 8.89 -13.11 10.27
C LYS A 257 8.82 -13.86 8.94
N TRP A 258 7.73 -13.74 8.16
CA TRP A 258 7.63 -14.51 6.92
C TRP A 258 8.39 -13.90 5.74
N LEU A 259 8.57 -12.58 5.69
CA LEU A 259 9.32 -11.91 4.61
C LEU A 259 10.83 -11.93 4.85
N SER A 260 11.26 -11.95 6.10
CA SER A 260 12.68 -11.91 6.43
C SER A 260 13.37 -13.19 5.92
N PRO A 261 14.53 -13.05 5.27
CA PRO A 261 15.28 -14.19 4.73
C PRO A 261 15.86 -15.09 5.82
N GLU A 262 15.94 -14.60 7.06
CA GLU A 262 16.48 -15.34 8.21
C GLU A 262 15.57 -16.48 8.66
N TYR A 263 14.27 -16.36 8.38
CA TYR A 263 13.28 -17.37 8.72
C TYR A 263 13.03 -18.27 7.51
N GLU A 264 13.43 -19.53 7.65
CA GLU A 264 13.28 -20.52 6.59
C GLU A 264 11.86 -21.08 6.51
N THR A 265 11.11 -21.07 7.62
CA THR A 265 9.77 -21.63 7.73
C THR A 265 8.74 -20.57 8.10
N LEU A 266 7.48 -20.87 7.79
CA LEU A 266 6.34 -20.03 8.18
C LEU A 266 5.93 -20.26 9.64
N ASP A 267 6.57 -21.22 10.33
CA ASP A 267 6.15 -21.68 11.64
C ASP A 267 6.25 -20.57 12.69
N ASP A 268 7.31 -19.75 12.67
CA ASP A 268 7.47 -18.63 13.60
C ASP A 268 6.36 -17.58 13.44
N ALA A 269 5.92 -17.35 12.21
CA ALA A 269 4.81 -16.44 11.94
C ALA A 269 3.47 -17.02 12.43
N ILE A 270 3.29 -18.34 12.32
CA ILE A 270 2.12 -19.04 12.88
C ILE A 270 2.18 -19.02 14.41
N ASP A 271 3.35 -19.25 15.02
CA ASP A 271 3.53 -19.21 16.46
C ASP A 271 3.15 -17.86 17.05
N LEU A 272 3.52 -16.75 16.40
CA LEU A 272 3.05 -15.40 16.77
C LEU A 272 1.51 -15.29 16.77
N LEU A 273 0.85 -15.89 15.77
CA LEU A 273 -0.60 -15.90 15.67
C LEU A 273 -1.23 -16.76 16.79
N LEU A 274 -0.64 -17.93 17.06
CA LEU A 274 -1.08 -18.84 18.11
C LEU A 274 -0.89 -18.22 19.50
N GLU A 275 0.23 -17.56 19.75
CA GLU A 275 0.51 -16.84 20.99
C GLU A 275 -0.50 -15.70 21.20
N ALA A 276 -0.76 -14.90 20.16
CA ALA A 276 -1.78 -13.86 20.22
C ALA A 276 -3.16 -14.46 20.53
N HIS A 277 -3.51 -15.60 19.94
CA HIS A 277 -4.78 -16.27 20.22
C HIS A 277 -4.86 -16.79 21.66
N LYS A 278 -3.79 -17.39 22.18
CA LYS A 278 -3.69 -17.77 23.60
C LYS A 278 -3.89 -16.56 24.52
N LEU A 279 -3.31 -15.42 24.15
CA LEU A 279 -3.51 -14.16 24.88
C LEU A 279 -4.99 -13.75 24.89
N GLN A 280 -5.71 -13.90 23.77
CA GLN A 280 -7.15 -13.60 23.71
C GLN A 280 -7.99 -14.57 24.54
N GLN A 281 -7.68 -15.87 24.48
CA GLN A 281 -8.41 -16.90 25.21
C GLN A 281 -8.25 -16.77 26.73
N ASN A 282 -7.04 -16.44 27.19
CA ASN A 282 -6.73 -16.28 28.61
C ASN A 282 -7.21 -14.94 29.18
N ALA A 283 -7.63 -14.00 28.33
CA ALA A 283 -8.06 -12.68 28.77
C ALA A 283 -9.48 -12.72 29.38
N PRO A 284 -9.75 -11.90 30.42
CA PRO A 284 -11.10 -11.72 30.95
C PRO A 284 -12.11 -11.33 29.85
N PRO A 285 -13.40 -11.71 29.94
CA PRO A 285 -14.40 -11.43 28.91
C PRO A 285 -14.49 -9.96 28.48
N ASN A 286 -14.27 -9.03 29.41
CA ASN A 286 -14.35 -7.58 29.16
C ASN A 286 -12.96 -6.93 28.98
N SER A 287 -11.90 -7.72 28.83
CA SER A 287 -10.56 -7.20 28.60
C SER A 287 -10.38 -6.79 27.14
N HIS A 288 -9.72 -5.65 26.94
CA HIS A 288 -9.22 -5.18 25.66
C HIS A 288 -8.39 -6.21 24.88
N LEU A 289 -7.76 -7.17 25.57
CA LEU A 289 -7.00 -8.26 24.94
C LEU A 289 -7.91 -9.25 24.21
N ARG A 290 -9.17 -9.39 24.63
CA ARG A 290 -10.15 -10.20 23.90
C ARG A 290 -10.76 -9.46 22.71
N MET A 291 -10.59 -8.14 22.67
CA MET A 291 -11.29 -7.22 21.76
C MET A 291 -10.45 -6.75 20.57
N PHE A 292 -9.21 -7.20 20.39
CA PHE A 292 -8.45 -6.82 19.19
C PHE A 292 -8.72 -7.74 18.01
N SER A 293 -8.86 -7.14 16.83
CA SER A 293 -9.18 -7.86 15.60
C SER A 293 -8.04 -8.77 15.15
N MET A 294 -8.32 -10.07 15.08
CA MET A 294 -7.41 -11.08 14.48
C MET A 294 -7.46 -11.09 12.96
N GLN A 295 -8.38 -10.36 12.33
CA GLN A 295 -8.58 -10.39 10.88
C GLN A 295 -7.32 -10.00 10.09
N ARG A 296 -6.60 -8.95 10.49
CA ARG A 296 -5.37 -8.51 9.79
C ARG A 296 -4.18 -9.48 9.97
N PRO A 297 -3.86 -9.94 11.20
CA PRO A 297 -2.85 -10.98 11.44
C PRO A 297 -3.09 -12.22 10.60
N VAL A 298 -4.31 -12.73 10.66
CA VAL A 298 -4.80 -13.88 9.91
C VAL A 298 -4.67 -13.66 8.42
N PHE A 299 -5.13 -12.52 7.92
CA PHE A 299 -5.04 -12.23 6.50
C PHE A 299 -3.58 -12.20 6.05
N SER A 300 -2.65 -11.78 6.90
CA SER A 300 -1.22 -11.84 6.60
C SER A 300 -0.68 -13.27 6.56
N ILE A 301 -1.12 -14.17 7.44
CA ILE A 301 -0.80 -15.61 7.34
C ILE A 301 -1.43 -16.23 6.09
N TYR A 302 -2.69 -15.93 5.79
CA TYR A 302 -3.36 -16.35 4.57
C TYR A 302 -2.59 -15.90 3.32
N LEU A 303 -2.17 -14.63 3.28
CA LEU A 303 -1.35 -14.10 2.19
C LEU A 303 0.00 -14.80 2.14
N ALA A 304 0.62 -15.02 3.30
CA ALA A 304 1.87 -15.76 3.40
C ALA A 304 1.67 -17.15 2.80
N ILE A 305 0.71 -17.96 3.24
CA ILE A 305 0.43 -19.32 2.75
C ILE A 305 0.14 -19.33 1.23
N ASN A 306 -0.68 -18.40 0.74
CA ASN A 306 -1.02 -18.32 -0.68
C ASN A 306 0.20 -17.92 -1.54
N ASN A 307 1.15 -17.16 -0.98
CA ASN A 307 2.43 -16.83 -1.62
C ASN A 307 3.53 -17.90 -1.38
N PHE A 308 3.56 -18.55 -0.21
CA PHE A 308 4.52 -19.55 0.28
C PHE A 308 4.24 -20.94 -0.26
N ALA A 309 3.03 -21.15 -0.77
CA ALA A 309 2.67 -22.15 -1.76
C ALA A 309 3.68 -22.27 -2.91
N VAL A 310 4.67 -21.38 -3.04
CA VAL A 310 5.63 -21.29 -4.13
C VAL A 310 7.09 -21.64 -3.78
N GLY A 311 7.54 -21.85 -2.52
CA GLY A 311 8.89 -22.45 -2.40
C GLY A 311 9.78 -22.38 -1.17
N LYS A 312 9.33 -22.00 0.03
CA LYS A 312 10.20 -21.98 1.22
C LYS A 312 9.64 -22.82 2.38
N GLY A 313 10.47 -23.72 2.92
CA GLY A 313 10.24 -24.38 4.21
C GLY A 313 9.30 -25.58 4.22
N LEU A 314 9.61 -26.53 5.11
CA LEU A 314 8.65 -27.49 5.65
C LEU A 314 7.71 -26.68 6.57
N LEU A 315 6.40 -26.91 6.46
CA LEU A 315 5.41 -26.30 7.33
C LEU A 315 5.01 -27.34 8.38
N ASP A 316 5.05 -26.98 9.66
CA ASP A 316 4.55 -27.85 10.71
C ASP A 316 3.04 -28.05 10.53
N MET A 317 2.64 -29.31 10.41
CA MET A 317 1.25 -29.68 10.14
C MET A 317 0.35 -29.41 11.33
N GLU A 318 0.83 -29.66 12.55
CA GLU A 318 0.02 -29.47 13.75
C GLU A 318 -0.29 -27.99 13.93
N LYS A 319 0.69 -27.13 13.66
CA LYS A 319 0.52 -25.66 13.68
C LYS A 319 -0.43 -25.20 12.58
N TYR A 320 -0.35 -25.80 11.40
CA TYR A 320 -1.25 -25.49 10.28
C TYR A 320 -2.70 -25.83 10.61
N ASP A 321 -2.94 -27.03 11.14
CA ASP A 321 -4.27 -27.50 11.51
C ASP A 321 -4.85 -26.67 12.66
N HIS A 322 -4.01 -26.31 13.64
CA HIS A 322 -4.42 -25.40 14.71
C HIS A 322 -4.81 -24.02 14.15
N CYS A 323 -4.04 -23.49 13.19
CA CYS A 323 -4.38 -22.24 12.50
C CYS A 323 -5.72 -22.37 11.75
N MET A 324 -5.98 -23.52 11.11
CA MET A 324 -7.25 -23.82 10.45
C MET A 324 -8.44 -23.86 11.41
N ASP A 325 -8.29 -24.47 12.58
CA ASP A 325 -9.34 -24.52 13.60
C ASP A 325 -9.63 -23.15 14.20
N MET A 326 -8.63 -22.27 14.23
CA MET A 326 -8.81 -20.91 14.66
C MET A 326 -9.63 -20.06 13.70
N VAL A 327 -9.83 -20.47 12.43
CA VAL A 327 -10.52 -19.68 11.39
C VAL A 327 -11.87 -19.16 11.85
N GLN A 328 -12.61 -19.99 12.58
CA GLN A 328 -13.94 -19.67 13.08
C GLN A 328 -13.97 -18.54 14.13
N PHE A 329 -12.84 -18.27 14.79
CA PHE A 329 -12.73 -17.23 15.83
C PHE A 329 -12.20 -15.89 15.28
N TRP A 330 -11.86 -15.81 13.99
CA TRP A 330 -11.20 -14.65 13.41
C TRP A 330 -12.14 -13.47 13.14
N SER A 331 -13.44 -13.74 12.95
CA SER A 331 -14.47 -12.71 12.84
C SER A 331 -14.96 -12.28 14.21
N MET A 332 -14.44 -11.13 14.65
CA MET A 332 -14.79 -10.48 15.91
C MET A 332 -16.25 -10.00 16.04
N ASN A 333 -17.09 -10.15 15.00
CA ASN A 333 -18.46 -9.60 14.97
C ASN A 333 -19.55 -10.69 15.10
N GLY A 334 -19.27 -11.75 15.87
CA GLY A 334 -20.21 -12.84 16.14
C GLY A 334 -20.25 -13.92 15.05
N PRO A 335 -21.11 -14.95 15.21
CA PRO A 335 -21.25 -16.11 14.33
C PRO A 335 -21.94 -15.76 13.00
N ILE A 336 -21.64 -14.60 12.45
CA ILE A 336 -21.86 -14.40 11.03
C ILE A 336 -20.78 -15.24 10.39
N ASP A 337 -21.17 -16.39 9.85
CA ASP A 337 -20.43 -17.17 8.86
C ASP A 337 -20.13 -16.26 7.67
N SER A 338 -19.17 -15.37 7.89
CA SER A 338 -18.84 -14.31 6.99
C SER A 338 -18.24 -15.01 5.80
N PHE A 339 -18.68 -14.62 4.61
CA PHE A 339 -18.15 -15.22 3.39
C PHE A 339 -16.61 -15.12 3.36
N VAL A 340 -16.03 -14.10 4.00
CA VAL A 340 -14.58 -13.93 4.17
C VAL A 340 -13.95 -15.09 4.94
N ASP A 341 -14.56 -15.55 6.03
CA ASP A 341 -14.05 -16.71 6.79
C ASP A 341 -14.16 -17.98 5.96
N ARG A 342 -15.26 -18.15 5.20
CA ARG A 342 -15.37 -19.24 4.22
C ARG A 342 -14.30 -19.17 3.15
N CYS A 343 -13.95 -17.97 2.65
CA CYS A 343 -12.85 -17.79 1.71
C CYS A 343 -11.53 -18.26 2.30
N TYR A 344 -11.22 -17.83 3.53
CA TYR A 344 -9.98 -18.20 4.20
C TYR A 344 -9.93 -19.71 4.44
N LYS A 345 -10.97 -20.28 5.05
CA LYS A 345 -11.06 -21.73 5.29
C LYS A 345 -10.95 -22.52 4.01
N ALA A 346 -11.63 -22.10 2.94
CA ALA A 346 -11.60 -22.79 1.67
C ALA A 346 -10.22 -22.76 1.00
N THR A 347 -9.56 -21.60 1.01
CA THR A 347 -8.23 -21.46 0.41
C THR A 347 -7.16 -22.18 1.24
N LEU A 348 -7.25 -22.12 2.58
CA LEU A 348 -6.35 -22.87 3.43
C LEU A 348 -6.57 -24.38 3.24
N SER A 349 -7.82 -24.85 3.21
CA SER A 349 -8.11 -26.26 2.88
C SER A 349 -7.48 -26.69 1.55
N LEU A 350 -7.46 -25.80 0.56
CA LEU A 350 -6.89 -26.05 -0.75
C LEU A 350 -5.34 -26.06 -0.74
N CYS A 351 -4.73 -25.22 0.10
CA CYS A 351 -3.28 -25.10 0.24
C CYS A 351 -2.68 -26.02 1.32
N HIS A 352 -3.50 -26.88 1.94
CA HIS A 352 -3.08 -27.79 2.99
C HIS A 352 -1.91 -28.68 2.51
N PRO A 353 -0.83 -28.84 3.30
CA PRO A 353 0.40 -29.50 2.85
C PRO A 353 0.22 -30.98 2.50
N ILE A 354 -0.55 -31.75 3.28
CA ILE A 354 -0.77 -33.19 3.05
C ILE A 354 -2.12 -33.50 2.39
N HIS A 355 -3.21 -32.95 2.91
CA HIS A 355 -4.58 -33.24 2.50
C HIS A 355 -5.25 -32.02 1.85
N PRO A 356 -4.80 -31.55 0.68
CA PRO A 356 -5.48 -30.48 -0.02
C PRO A 356 -6.91 -30.92 -0.37
N ARG A 357 -7.91 -30.11 -0.03
CA ARG A 357 -9.33 -30.38 -0.28
C ARG A 357 -9.90 -29.32 -1.23
N SER A 358 -10.51 -29.78 -2.31
CA SER A 358 -11.11 -28.93 -3.35
C SER A 358 -12.53 -28.47 -3.01
N ASP A 359 -13.32 -29.30 -2.30
CA ASP A 359 -14.77 -29.08 -2.11
C ASP A 359 -15.15 -27.70 -1.55
N PRO A 360 -14.53 -27.19 -0.46
CA PRO A 360 -14.93 -25.91 0.11
C PRO A 360 -14.66 -24.74 -0.85
N SER A 361 -13.53 -24.81 -1.58
CA SER A 361 -13.16 -23.81 -2.58
C SER A 361 -14.07 -23.88 -3.80
N LEU A 362 -14.39 -25.08 -4.28
CA LEU A 362 -15.30 -25.28 -5.41
C LEU A 362 -16.70 -24.72 -5.10
N GLN A 363 -17.25 -25.03 -3.92
CA GLN A 363 -18.54 -24.53 -3.48
C GLN A 363 -18.56 -22.99 -3.40
N LEU A 364 -17.52 -22.41 -2.81
CA LEU A 364 -17.36 -20.96 -2.69
C LEU A 364 -17.31 -20.27 -4.06
N TRP A 365 -16.51 -20.79 -5.00
CA TRP A 365 -16.40 -20.23 -6.34
C TRP A 365 -17.70 -20.37 -7.15
N ARG A 366 -18.45 -21.48 -6.98
CA ARG A 366 -19.76 -21.65 -7.62
C ARG A 366 -20.78 -20.65 -7.09
N GLN A 367 -20.74 -20.31 -5.80
CA GLN A 367 -21.57 -19.26 -5.21
C GLN A 367 -21.16 -17.86 -5.70
N ALA A 368 -19.86 -17.60 -5.85
CA ALA A 368 -19.34 -16.29 -6.26
C ALA A 368 -19.50 -16.00 -7.76
N VAL A 369 -19.45 -17.05 -8.59
CA VAL A 369 -19.47 -16.95 -10.05
C VAL A 369 -20.59 -17.84 -10.59
N PRO A 370 -21.84 -17.33 -10.64
CA PRO A 370 -22.96 -18.09 -11.14
C PRO A 370 -22.75 -18.49 -12.62
N PRO A 371 -23.38 -19.58 -13.07
CA PRO A 371 -23.28 -20.05 -14.45
C PRO A 371 -23.68 -18.95 -15.43
N LYS A 372 -23.03 -18.95 -16.60
CA LYS A 372 -23.09 -17.89 -17.62
C LYS A 372 -24.44 -17.81 -18.35
N ASP A 373 -25.52 -18.42 -17.84
CA ASP A 373 -26.79 -18.48 -18.54
C ASP A 373 -27.31 -17.05 -18.78
N PRO A 374 -27.26 -16.55 -20.04
CA PRO A 374 -27.60 -15.16 -20.34
C PRO A 374 -29.10 -14.89 -20.18
N SER A 375 -29.91 -15.95 -20.05
CA SER A 375 -31.37 -15.86 -19.91
C SER A 375 -31.84 -15.76 -18.47
N SER A 376 -30.99 -16.11 -17.50
CA SER A 376 -31.31 -15.96 -16.09
C SER A 376 -30.90 -14.55 -15.64
N PRO A 377 -31.84 -13.62 -15.37
CA PRO A 377 -31.48 -12.41 -14.64
C PRO A 377 -30.76 -12.84 -13.36
N PRO A 378 -29.79 -12.05 -12.83
CA PRO A 378 -29.21 -12.30 -11.51
C PRO A 378 -30.33 -12.20 -10.48
N SER A 379 -31.09 -13.27 -10.33
CA SER A 379 -32.31 -13.34 -9.57
C SER A 379 -31.90 -13.21 -8.12
N THR A 380 -32.22 -12.04 -7.55
CA THR A 380 -32.47 -11.83 -6.11
C THR A 380 -31.53 -12.54 -5.15
N THR A 381 -30.25 -12.73 -5.50
CA THR A 381 -29.20 -13.13 -4.56
C THR A 381 -28.83 -11.88 -3.78
N SER A 382 -29.79 -11.37 -3.00
CA SER A 382 -29.52 -10.46 -1.89
C SER A 382 -28.61 -11.20 -0.92
N GLY A 383 -27.42 -10.65 -0.66
CA GLY A 383 -26.48 -11.23 0.31
C GLY A 383 -25.03 -11.26 -0.17
N PRO A 384 -24.17 -12.03 0.52
CA PRO A 384 -22.72 -12.02 0.34
C PRO A 384 -22.26 -12.38 -1.08
N ALA A 385 -23.00 -13.25 -1.79
CA ALA A 385 -22.66 -13.67 -3.14
C ALA A 385 -22.66 -12.50 -4.15
N ARG A 386 -23.62 -11.58 -4.04
CA ARG A 386 -23.68 -10.38 -4.89
C ARG A 386 -22.54 -9.41 -4.59
N PHE A 387 -22.23 -9.20 -3.31
CA PHE A 387 -21.07 -8.38 -2.92
C PHE A 387 -19.78 -8.91 -3.54
N TRP A 388 -19.58 -10.23 -3.57
CA TRP A 388 -18.38 -10.81 -4.18
C TRP A 388 -18.40 -10.84 -5.70
N TYR A 389 -19.55 -11.05 -6.31
CA TYR A 389 -19.69 -10.85 -7.75
C TYR A 389 -19.32 -9.41 -8.13
N ASP A 390 -19.78 -8.44 -7.34
CA ASP A 390 -19.46 -7.03 -7.50
C ASP A 390 -17.98 -6.75 -7.22
N ILE A 391 -17.35 -7.39 -6.21
CA ILE A 391 -15.90 -7.30 -5.97
C ILE A 391 -15.13 -7.88 -7.16
N ILE A 392 -15.51 -9.07 -7.65
CA ILE A 392 -14.82 -9.72 -8.79
C ILE A 392 -14.92 -8.86 -10.05
N LYS A 393 -16.07 -8.21 -10.26
CA LYS A 393 -16.30 -7.29 -11.37
C LYS A 393 -15.72 -5.90 -11.17
N TRP A 394 -15.54 -5.47 -9.93
CA TRP A 394 -14.98 -4.16 -9.64
C TRP A 394 -13.59 -4.07 -10.27
N PRO A 395 -13.14 -2.86 -10.65
CA PRO A 395 -11.77 -2.64 -11.08
C PRO A 395 -10.84 -2.80 -9.86
N VAL A 396 -10.69 -4.03 -9.38
CA VAL A 396 -9.79 -4.34 -8.29
C VAL A 396 -8.36 -4.21 -8.80
N GLY A 397 -7.45 -3.83 -7.92
CA GLY A 397 -6.03 -3.76 -8.22
C GLY A 397 -5.54 -5.06 -8.86
N HIS A 398 -4.57 -4.94 -9.76
CA HIS A 398 -3.93 -6.05 -10.46
C HIS A 398 -3.53 -7.21 -9.52
N GLU A 399 -3.04 -6.88 -8.31
CA GLU A 399 -2.63 -7.87 -7.32
C GLU A 399 -3.78 -8.73 -6.79
N GLN A 400 -4.98 -8.18 -6.62
CA GLN A 400 -6.10 -8.99 -6.13
C GLN A 400 -6.55 -10.00 -7.20
N ARG A 401 -6.59 -9.59 -8.47
CA ARG A 401 -6.85 -10.50 -9.60
C ARG A 401 -5.80 -11.61 -9.67
N LYS A 402 -4.53 -11.28 -9.47
CA LYS A 402 -3.44 -12.26 -9.40
C LYS A 402 -3.63 -13.26 -8.26
N ARG A 403 -4.09 -12.82 -7.08
CA ARG A 403 -4.39 -13.71 -5.94
C ARG A 403 -5.55 -14.66 -6.22
N TRP A 404 -6.65 -14.15 -6.81
CA TRP A 404 -7.77 -15.00 -7.20
C TRP A 404 -7.40 -16.00 -8.27
N HIS A 405 -6.62 -15.56 -9.27
CA HIS A 405 -6.06 -16.43 -10.29
C HIS A 405 -5.22 -17.55 -9.67
N SER A 406 -4.31 -17.21 -8.75
CA SER A 406 -3.51 -18.20 -8.00
C SER A 406 -4.39 -19.21 -7.26
N SER A 407 -5.40 -18.75 -6.51
CA SER A 407 -6.35 -19.61 -5.80
C SER A 407 -7.12 -20.55 -6.75
N LEU A 408 -7.55 -20.04 -7.92
CA LEU A 408 -8.21 -20.87 -8.94
C LEU A 408 -7.24 -21.88 -9.57
N MET A 409 -5.96 -21.54 -9.79
CA MET A 409 -4.97 -22.50 -10.30
C MET A 409 -4.70 -23.61 -9.28
N TRP A 410 -4.65 -23.29 -7.98
CA TRP A 410 -4.62 -24.29 -6.92
C TRP A 410 -5.85 -25.21 -6.98
N LEU A 411 -7.04 -24.64 -7.19
CA LEU A 411 -8.28 -25.41 -7.28
C LEU A 411 -8.25 -26.36 -8.47
N VAL A 412 -7.85 -25.87 -9.64
CA VAL A 412 -7.67 -26.69 -10.86
C VAL A 412 -6.69 -27.83 -10.62
N TYR A 413 -5.56 -27.57 -9.97
CA TYR A 413 -4.56 -28.60 -9.67
C TYR A 413 -5.14 -29.71 -8.80
N VAL A 414 -5.79 -29.36 -7.68
CA VAL A 414 -6.35 -30.33 -6.73
C VAL A 414 -7.48 -31.13 -7.38
N LEU A 415 -8.38 -30.47 -8.12
CA LEU A 415 -9.47 -31.16 -8.84
C LEU A 415 -8.95 -32.14 -9.89
N ARG A 416 -7.89 -31.80 -10.63
CA ARG A 416 -7.25 -32.72 -11.59
C ARG A 416 -6.64 -33.92 -10.88
N LYS A 417 -5.98 -33.70 -9.74
CA LYS A 417 -5.40 -34.76 -8.91
C LYS A 417 -6.47 -35.71 -8.36
N ASP A 418 -7.64 -35.17 -8.01
CA ASP A 418 -8.79 -35.92 -7.52
C ASP A 418 -9.60 -36.61 -8.66
N GLY A 419 -9.19 -36.46 -9.92
CA GLY A 419 -9.89 -37.03 -11.08
C GLY A 419 -11.17 -36.29 -11.51
N GLN A 420 -11.45 -35.12 -10.93
CA GLN A 420 -12.63 -34.30 -11.22
C GLN A 420 -12.40 -33.37 -12.42
N GLN A 421 -12.15 -33.94 -13.60
CA GLN A 421 -11.75 -33.18 -14.79
C GLN A 421 -12.77 -32.11 -15.21
N LYS A 422 -14.07 -32.42 -15.14
CA LYS A 422 -15.15 -31.48 -15.53
C LYS A 422 -15.14 -30.21 -14.66
N ASP A 423 -14.92 -30.38 -13.36
CA ASP A 423 -14.89 -29.26 -12.42
C ASP A 423 -13.59 -28.48 -12.51
N ALA A 424 -12.48 -29.15 -12.83
CA ALA A 424 -11.22 -28.49 -13.15
C ALA A 424 -11.34 -27.61 -14.40
N ASP A 425 -11.97 -28.11 -15.47
CA ASP A 425 -12.18 -27.34 -16.70
C ASP A 425 -13.13 -26.14 -16.47
N TRP A 426 -14.15 -26.33 -15.62
CA TRP A 426 -14.99 -25.22 -15.16
C TRP A 426 -14.18 -24.16 -14.40
N ALA A 427 -13.38 -24.55 -13.41
CA ALA A 427 -12.56 -23.63 -12.62
C ALA A 427 -11.53 -22.89 -13.48
N LEU A 428 -10.95 -23.57 -14.47
CA LEU A 428 -10.05 -22.97 -15.46
C LEU A 428 -10.78 -21.90 -16.29
N SER A 429 -12.02 -22.17 -16.73
CA SER A 429 -12.85 -21.18 -17.43
C SER A 429 -13.17 -19.97 -16.56
N VAL A 430 -13.37 -20.16 -15.25
CA VAL A 430 -13.56 -19.06 -14.29
C VAL A 430 -12.29 -18.22 -14.19
N ALA A 431 -11.12 -18.84 -14.10
CA ALA A 431 -9.83 -18.14 -14.04
C ALA A 431 -9.59 -17.26 -15.28
N GLU A 432 -9.92 -17.76 -16.47
CA GLU A 432 -9.83 -16.98 -17.71
C GLU A 432 -10.75 -15.76 -17.71
N ARG A 433 -11.94 -15.85 -17.10
CA ARG A 433 -12.85 -14.71 -16.97
C ARG A 433 -12.37 -13.68 -15.95
N VAL A 434 -11.84 -14.15 -14.82
CA VAL A 434 -11.42 -13.28 -13.71
C VAL A 434 -10.11 -12.55 -14.03
N ALA A 435 -9.17 -13.21 -14.71
CA ALA A 435 -7.87 -12.66 -15.05
C ALA A 435 -7.42 -13.09 -16.46
N PRO A 436 -8.05 -12.58 -17.53
CA PRO A 436 -7.76 -12.98 -18.91
C PRO A 436 -6.29 -12.73 -19.30
N ASN A 437 -5.68 -11.69 -18.73
CA ASN A 437 -4.28 -11.34 -18.95
C ASN A 437 -3.29 -12.36 -18.36
N LEU A 438 -3.72 -13.25 -17.47
CA LEU A 438 -2.90 -14.29 -16.85
C LEU A 438 -3.07 -15.66 -17.52
N LYS A 439 -3.93 -15.78 -18.53
CA LYS A 439 -4.16 -17.03 -19.30
C LYS A 439 -2.87 -17.69 -19.79
N PRO A 440 -1.89 -16.97 -20.39
CA PRO A 440 -0.65 -17.58 -20.86
C PRO A 440 0.20 -18.23 -19.74
N ARG A 441 -0.08 -17.92 -18.47
CA ARG A 441 0.70 -18.40 -17.32
C ARG A 441 0.10 -19.63 -16.64
N HIS A 442 -1.07 -20.14 -17.08
CA HIS A 442 -1.77 -21.24 -16.41
C HIS A 442 -0.88 -22.47 -16.18
N GLU A 443 -0.24 -22.96 -17.24
CA GLU A 443 0.66 -24.12 -17.16
C GLU A 443 1.88 -23.86 -16.26
N SER A 444 2.43 -22.65 -16.31
CA SER A 444 3.54 -22.26 -15.42
C SER A 444 3.13 -22.28 -13.95
N TYR A 445 1.91 -21.79 -13.63
CA TYR A 445 1.37 -21.85 -12.27
C TYR A 445 1.12 -23.29 -11.81
N LEU A 446 0.53 -24.14 -12.65
CA LEU A 446 0.27 -25.54 -12.30
C LEU A 446 1.57 -26.33 -12.04
N LYS A 447 2.60 -26.13 -12.88
CA LYS A 447 3.94 -26.71 -12.66
C LYS A 447 4.58 -26.22 -11.36
N LEU A 448 4.40 -24.94 -11.04
CA LEU A 448 4.90 -24.34 -9.81
C LEU A 448 4.23 -24.96 -8.58
N ILE A 449 2.90 -25.09 -8.60
CA ILE A 449 2.11 -25.73 -7.54
C ILE A 449 2.54 -27.18 -7.35
N ASP A 450 2.68 -27.94 -8.44
CA ASP A 450 3.15 -29.34 -8.40
C ASP A 450 4.53 -29.47 -7.75
N THR A 451 5.47 -28.59 -8.14
CA THR A 451 6.82 -28.54 -7.57
C THR A 451 6.77 -28.28 -6.06
N CYS A 452 5.88 -27.40 -5.62
CA CYS A 452 5.77 -27.02 -4.22
C CYS A 452 5.14 -28.12 -3.37
N ILE A 453 4.13 -28.82 -3.89
CA ILE A 453 3.55 -29.98 -3.21
C ILE A 453 4.57 -31.11 -3.10
N LYS A 454 5.33 -31.38 -4.16
CA LYS A 454 6.40 -32.39 -4.14
C LYS A 454 7.48 -32.08 -3.09
N ARG A 455 7.88 -30.81 -2.94
CA ARG A 455 8.84 -30.39 -1.92
C ARG A 455 8.35 -30.55 -0.49
N ARG A 456 7.03 -30.58 -0.25
CA ARG A 456 6.43 -30.69 1.08
C ARG A 456 6.26 -32.12 1.58
N GLN A 457 6.39 -33.12 0.71
CA GLN A 457 6.14 -34.51 1.11
C GLN A 457 7.28 -35.01 2.02
N PRO A 458 6.97 -35.42 3.27
CA PRO A 458 7.97 -35.95 4.20
C PRO A 458 8.57 -37.23 3.60
N GLY A 459 9.87 -37.20 3.32
CA GLY A 459 10.57 -38.33 2.69
C GLY A 459 11.14 -38.04 1.30
N ALA A 460 10.83 -36.90 0.70
CA ALA A 460 11.62 -36.38 -0.41
C ALA A 460 13.00 -35.94 0.14
N LYS A 461 13.89 -36.90 0.39
CA LYS A 461 15.31 -36.62 0.66
C LYS A 461 15.77 -35.71 -0.47
N SER A 462 16.15 -34.48 -0.12
CA SER A 462 16.67 -33.53 -1.09
C SER A 462 18.00 -34.05 -1.60
N ASP A 463 17.98 -34.84 -2.67
CA ASP A 463 19.18 -35.22 -3.42
C ASP A 463 19.81 -34.01 -4.14
N SER A 464 19.39 -32.79 -3.82
CA SER A 464 20.08 -31.55 -4.15
C SER A 464 21.35 -31.40 -3.29
N ARG A 465 22.36 -32.22 -3.59
CA ARG A 465 23.72 -31.70 -3.68
C ARG A 465 23.73 -30.67 -4.81
N SER A 466 23.33 -29.44 -4.50
CA SER A 466 23.77 -28.31 -5.29
C SER A 466 25.30 -28.31 -5.25
N PRO A 467 26.00 -28.20 -6.39
CA PRO A 467 27.46 -28.18 -6.41
C PRO A 467 27.91 -26.91 -5.69
N GLN A 468 28.35 -27.04 -4.43
CA GLN A 468 29.15 -26.00 -3.80
C GLN A 468 30.41 -25.82 -4.65
N THR A 469 30.56 -24.59 -5.10
CA THR A 469 31.73 -23.98 -5.70
C THR A 469 33.05 -24.45 -5.08
N SER A 470 33.91 -24.99 -5.93
CA SER A 470 35.38 -24.94 -6.01
C SER A 470 36.28 -24.90 -4.74
N PRO A 471 37.47 -25.53 -4.81
CA PRO A 471 38.32 -25.81 -3.66
C PRO A 471 39.01 -24.56 -3.11
N VAL A 472 39.14 -24.53 -1.79
CA VAL A 472 40.02 -23.62 -1.04
C VAL A 472 41.47 -23.88 -1.46
N VAL A 473 41.98 -23.06 -2.38
CA VAL A 473 43.42 -22.94 -2.63
C VAL A 473 44.03 -22.20 -1.43
N LYS A 474 44.84 -22.92 -0.65
CA LYS A 474 45.72 -22.31 0.35
C LYS A 474 46.84 -21.54 -0.37
N THR A 475 46.68 -20.23 -0.53
CA THR A 475 47.75 -19.38 -1.07
C THR A 475 48.64 -18.86 0.07
N LYS A 476 49.89 -19.33 0.04
CA LYS A 476 51.00 -18.88 0.87
C LYS A 476 51.37 -17.44 0.49
N VAL A 477 51.39 -16.53 1.46
CA VAL A 477 51.79 -15.13 1.29
C VAL A 477 53.26 -15.07 0.88
N ARG A 478 53.53 -14.44 -0.28
CA ARG A 478 54.84 -13.88 -0.63
C ARG A 478 54.62 -12.53 -1.30
N HIS A 479 55.30 -11.52 -0.78
CA HIS A 479 55.36 -10.17 -1.34
C HIS A 479 56.01 -10.16 -2.72
N SER A 480 55.38 -9.49 -3.68
CA SER A 480 56.08 -8.65 -4.67
C SER A 480 55.12 -7.73 -5.41
N THR A 481 55.69 -6.62 -5.80
CA THR A 481 55.14 -5.36 -6.31
C THR A 481 54.82 -5.40 -7.82
N VAL A 482 54.02 -4.42 -8.25
CA VAL A 482 53.99 -3.77 -9.59
C VAL A 482 52.93 -4.22 -10.62
N GLU A 483 52.19 -3.19 -11.06
CA GLU A 483 51.55 -2.88 -12.34
C GLU A 483 50.14 -3.36 -12.74
N SER A 484 49.52 -2.35 -13.35
CA SER A 484 48.20 -2.14 -13.89
C SER A 484 47.92 -2.93 -15.16
N GLU A 485 46.69 -3.44 -15.30
CA GLU A 485 46.05 -3.46 -16.61
C GLU A 485 44.51 -3.54 -16.48
N THR A 486 43.86 -2.56 -17.07
CA THR A 486 42.41 -2.46 -17.29
C THR A 486 41.97 -3.48 -18.33
N ARG A 487 40.98 -4.33 -18.02
CA ARG A 487 40.26 -5.08 -19.05
C ARG A 487 38.78 -5.24 -18.72
N ASP A 488 37.98 -4.56 -19.54
CA ASP A 488 36.54 -4.71 -19.68
C ASP A 488 36.16 -6.17 -20.01
N THR A 489 35.23 -6.73 -19.23
CA THR A 489 34.44 -7.87 -19.66
C THR A 489 32.95 -7.56 -19.45
N ARG A 490 32.27 -7.25 -20.55
CA ARG A 490 30.81 -7.31 -20.67
C ARG A 490 30.37 -8.75 -20.42
N ASN A 491 29.66 -8.98 -19.34
CA ASN A 491 28.97 -10.25 -19.10
C ASN A 491 27.46 -9.99 -19.11
N SER A 492 26.80 -10.51 -20.14
CA SER A 492 25.34 -10.53 -20.29
C SER A 492 24.76 -11.60 -19.38
N GLY A 493 24.35 -11.21 -18.18
CA GLY A 493 23.57 -12.05 -17.28
C GLY A 493 22.08 -11.87 -17.52
N GLU A 494 21.40 -12.92 -17.98
CA GLU A 494 19.95 -13.04 -17.90
C GLU A 494 19.52 -13.04 -16.44
N SER A 495 18.91 -11.92 -16.02
CA SER A 495 18.32 -11.74 -14.71
C SER A 495 17.06 -12.60 -14.60
N VAL A 496 17.13 -13.69 -13.84
CA VAL A 496 15.94 -14.30 -13.24
C VAL A 496 15.32 -13.23 -12.35
N ASP A 497 14.16 -12.70 -12.74
CA ASP A 497 13.37 -11.75 -11.96
C ASP A 497 13.05 -12.37 -10.59
N ALA A 498 13.94 -12.12 -9.62
CA ALA A 498 13.68 -12.31 -8.22
C ALA A 498 12.43 -11.50 -7.89
N ILE A 499 11.47 -12.17 -7.24
CA ILE A 499 10.20 -11.64 -6.76
C ILE A 499 10.45 -10.25 -6.15
N ARG A 500 10.16 -9.20 -6.92
CA ARG A 500 10.28 -7.82 -6.44
C ARG A 500 9.39 -7.69 -5.20
N ILE A 501 10.03 -7.35 -4.10
CA ILE A 501 9.42 -6.99 -2.81
C ILE A 501 8.26 -6.05 -3.10
N ILE A 502 7.05 -6.49 -2.74
CA ILE A 502 5.80 -5.78 -2.96
C ILE A 502 5.89 -4.42 -2.24
N PRO A 503 5.54 -3.29 -2.89
CA PRO A 503 5.53 -1.99 -2.22
C PRO A 503 4.55 -2.01 -1.04
N TRP A 504 4.99 -1.42 0.07
CA TRP A 504 4.49 -1.62 1.44
C TRP A 504 3.10 -1.02 1.72
N SER A 505 2.45 -0.47 0.70
CA SER A 505 1.20 0.27 0.83
C SER A 505 0.07 -0.41 0.07
N MET A 506 -0.70 -1.24 0.78
CA MET A 506 -2.07 -1.54 0.41
C MET A 506 -2.96 -1.32 1.63
N ASP A 507 -3.68 -0.19 1.61
CA ASP A 507 -4.85 0.00 2.46
C ASP A 507 -5.90 -1.04 2.09
N LEU A 508 -6.25 -1.90 3.04
CA LEU A 508 -7.46 -2.69 2.96
C LEU A 508 -8.66 -1.72 2.96
N PRO A 509 -9.69 -1.93 2.12
CA PRO A 509 -10.91 -1.14 2.22
C PRO A 509 -11.49 -1.27 3.63
N ARG A 510 -11.70 -0.13 4.31
CA ARG A 510 -12.34 -0.03 5.63
C ARG A 510 -13.83 -0.30 5.56
#